data_AF-A0A3M2B4E3-F1
#
_entry.id   AF-A0A3M2B4E3-F1
#
_cell.length_a   1.000
_cell.length_b   1.000
_cell.length_c   1.000
_cell.angle_alpha   90.00
_cell.angle_beta   90.00
_cell.angle_gamma   90.00
#
_symmetry.space_group_name_H-M   'P 1'
#
loop_
_entity.id
_entity.type
_entity.pdbx_description
1 polymer ?
#
loop_
_entity_poly.entity_id
_entity_poly.type
_entity_poly.pdbx_seq_one_letter_code
_entity_poly.pdbx_strand_id
1 'polypeptide(L)'
;MRLEEFRQRVEAEFGPKLQNATPANVREFLDRLQQEAWEAQRRVSERYEMPVENARTYEEVMKEFFVEVLELPAEKAVMLLWTLALDLTFAAIEHQYAEVLDPLFRTAESAD
;
A
#
# COMPACT_ATOMS: atom_id res chain seq x y z
N MET A 1 10.28 -12.01 -2.47
CA MET A 1 10.84 -11.71 -1.13
C MET A 1 10.37 -12.76 -0.13
N ARG A 2 11.18 -13.07 0.90
CA ARG A 2 10.79 -13.95 2.02
C ARG A 2 10.24 -13.12 3.18
N LEU A 3 9.43 -13.72 4.05
CA LEU A 3 8.80 -13.03 5.19
C LEU A 3 9.82 -12.38 6.15
N GLU A 4 10.93 -13.04 6.41
CA GLU A 4 11.96 -12.51 7.32
C GLU A 4 12.66 -11.28 6.73
N GLU A 5 12.94 -11.29 5.43
CA GLU A 5 13.50 -10.14 4.72
C GLU A 5 12.52 -8.97 4.72
N PHE A 6 11.22 -9.25 4.53
CA PHE A 6 10.17 -8.25 4.63
C PHE A 6 10.13 -7.61 6.02
N ARG A 7 10.17 -8.41 7.10
CA ARG A 7 10.20 -7.90 8.47
C ARG A 7 11.40 -6.98 8.70
N GLN A 8 12.59 -7.40 8.29
CA GLN A 8 13.81 -6.60 8.44
C GLN A 8 13.70 -5.25 7.71
N ARG A 9 13.11 -5.22 6.52
CA ARG A 9 12.87 -3.98 5.78
C ARG A 9 11.88 -3.06 6.51
N VAL A 10 10.78 -3.61 7.02
CA VAL A 10 9.79 -2.86 7.82
C VAL A 10 10.43 -2.26 9.07
N GLU A 11 11.22 -3.04 9.81
CA GLU A 11 11.91 -2.57 11.02
C GLU A 11 12.99 -1.53 10.69
N ALA A 12 13.70 -1.68 9.57
CA ALA A 12 14.71 -0.72 9.14
C ALA A 12 14.09 0.62 8.71
N GLU A 13 12.96 0.59 8.01
CA GLU A 13 12.28 1.80 7.53
C GLU A 13 11.54 2.53 8.66
N PHE A 14 10.75 1.81 9.45
CA PHE A 14 9.78 2.40 10.38
C PHE A 14 10.17 2.26 11.85
N GLY A 15 11.22 1.48 12.16
CA GLY A 15 11.61 1.11 13.51
C GLY A 15 10.82 -0.09 14.06
N PRO A 16 11.31 -0.71 15.14
CA PRO A 16 10.75 -1.95 15.72
C PRO A 16 9.29 -1.86 16.20
N LYS A 17 8.73 -0.66 16.33
CA LYS A 17 7.33 -0.42 16.74
C LYS A 17 6.59 0.48 15.76
N LEU A 18 7.09 0.61 14.52
CA LEU A 18 6.57 1.56 13.53
C LEU A 18 6.59 3.02 14.00
N GLN A 19 7.43 3.36 15.00
CA GLN A 19 7.42 4.68 15.62
C GLN A 19 7.85 5.81 14.69
N ASN A 20 8.53 5.47 13.58
CA ASN A 20 8.95 6.43 12.56
C ASN A 20 8.00 6.42 11.34
N ALA A 21 6.90 5.66 11.37
CA ALA A 21 5.96 5.59 10.26
C ALA A 21 5.16 6.89 10.14
N THR A 22 5.13 7.45 8.94
CA THR A 22 4.36 8.63 8.56
C THR A 22 3.58 8.32 7.28
N PRO A 23 2.45 8.98 6.98
CA PRO A 23 1.72 8.73 5.74
C PRO A 23 2.61 8.83 4.48
N ALA A 24 3.50 9.83 4.45
CA ALA A 24 4.43 10.03 3.33
C ALA A 24 5.42 8.87 3.15
N ASN A 25 6.15 8.46 4.20
CA ASN A 25 7.14 7.40 4.05
C ASN A 25 6.50 6.01 3.87
N VAL A 26 5.29 5.79 4.40
CA VAL A 26 4.52 4.57 4.14
C VAL A 26 4.16 4.47 2.67
N ARG A 27 3.69 5.57 2.06
CA ARG A 27 3.40 5.62 0.63
C ARG A 27 4.63 5.30 -0.21
N GLU A 28 5.75 5.98 0.07
CA GLU A 28 7.01 5.74 -0.64
C GLU A 28 7.51 4.29 -0.49
N PHE A 29 7.39 3.71 0.71
CA PHE A 29 7.77 2.33 0.95
C PHE A 29 6.92 1.34 0.15
N LEU A 30 5.60 1.54 0.12
CA LEU A 30 4.68 0.70 -0.65
C LEU A 30 4.92 0.81 -2.16
N ASP A 31 5.15 2.02 -2.66
CA ASP A 31 5.48 2.28 -4.07
C ASP A 31 6.75 1.52 -4.48
N ARG A 32 7.80 1.55 -3.64
CA ARG A 32 9.04 0.78 -3.87
C ARG A 32 8.77 -0.72 -3.92
N LEU A 33 8.00 -1.26 -2.98
CA LEU A 33 7.65 -2.69 -2.96
C LEU A 33 6.88 -3.12 -4.21
N GLN A 34 5.94 -2.29 -4.67
CA GLN A 34 5.15 -2.58 -5.86
C GLN A 34 6.02 -2.54 -7.13
N GLN A 35 6.92 -1.56 -7.24
CA GLN A 35 7.87 -1.48 -8.35
C GLN A 35 8.79 -2.70 -8.38
N GLU A 36 9.35 -3.11 -7.24
CA GLU A 36 10.20 -4.31 -7.16
C GLU A 36 9.45 -5.59 -7.54
N ALA A 37 8.19 -5.72 -7.08
CA ALA A 37 7.34 -6.86 -7.44
C ALA A 37 7.08 -6.91 -8.94
N TRP A 38 6.78 -5.77 -9.55
CA TRP A 38 6.58 -5.66 -11.00
C TRP A 38 7.86 -6.00 -11.78
N GLU A 39 9.01 -5.47 -11.37
CA GLU A 39 10.30 -5.77 -11.99
C GLU A 39 10.66 -7.26 -11.88
N ALA A 40 10.40 -7.88 -10.72
CA ALA A 40 10.63 -9.31 -10.53
C ALA A 40 9.75 -10.16 -11.46
N GLN A 41 8.50 -9.77 -11.67
CA GLN A 41 7.57 -10.45 -12.58
C GLN A 41 7.99 -10.25 -14.05
N ARG A 42 8.46 -9.05 -14.39
CA ARG A 42 8.92 -8.68 -15.73
C ARG A 42 10.18 -9.41 -16.17
N ARG A 43 11.08 -9.76 -15.24
CA ARG A 43 12.26 -10.62 -15.53
C ARG A 43 11.88 -12.06 -15.93
N VAL A 44 10.65 -12.49 -15.64
CA VAL A 44 10.17 -13.86 -15.92
C VAL A 44 9.34 -13.93 -17.22
N SER A 45 8.77 -12.82 -17.69
CA SER A 45 7.94 -12.78 -18.90
C SER A 45 8.56 -11.90 -19.98
N GLU A 46 9.03 -12.51 -21.08
CA GLU A 46 9.52 -11.79 -22.27
C GLU A 46 8.39 -11.21 -23.15
N ARG A 47 7.13 -11.53 -22.83
CA ARG A 47 5.96 -11.17 -23.65
C ARG A 47 5.09 -10.16 -22.91
N TYR A 48 4.93 -8.98 -23.52
CA TYR A 48 3.95 -8.00 -23.08
C TYR A 48 2.61 -8.37 -23.69
N GLU A 49 1.69 -8.83 -22.86
CA GLU A 49 0.28 -8.91 -23.22
C GLU A 49 -0.38 -7.66 -22.65
N MET A 50 -0.92 -6.82 -23.54
CA MET A 50 -1.63 -5.62 -23.13
C MET A 50 -2.98 -6.08 -22.56
N PRO A 51 -3.22 -5.93 -21.24
CA PRO A 51 -4.47 -6.39 -20.65
C PRO A 51 -5.61 -5.63 -21.34
N VAL A 52 -6.58 -6.38 -21.86
CA VAL A 52 -7.83 -5.80 -22.33
C VAL A 52 -8.48 -5.17 -21.11
N GLU A 53 -8.54 -3.84 -21.07
CA GLU A 53 -9.12 -3.07 -19.98
C GLU A 53 -10.62 -3.37 -19.89
N ASN A 54 -10.98 -4.41 -19.13
CA ASN A 54 -12.30 -4.48 -18.54
C ASN A 54 -12.27 -3.50 -17.38
N ALA A 55 -13.10 -2.45 -17.43
CA ALA A 55 -13.27 -1.52 -16.33
C ALA A 55 -13.81 -2.29 -15.11
N ARG A 56 -12.91 -2.78 -14.26
CA ARG A 56 -13.23 -3.42 -12.99
C ARG A 56 -13.42 -2.35 -11.94
N THR A 57 -14.50 -2.45 -11.18
CA THR A 57 -14.71 -1.58 -10.02
C THR A 57 -13.69 -1.91 -8.94
N TYR A 58 -13.37 -0.94 -8.07
CA TYR A 58 -12.50 -1.18 -6.92
C TYR A 58 -12.99 -2.35 -6.06
N GLU A 59 -14.32 -2.44 -5.85
CA GLU A 59 -14.93 -3.53 -5.09
C GLU A 59 -14.65 -4.91 -5.70
N GLU A 60 -14.76 -5.04 -7.03
CA GLU A 60 -14.45 -6.29 -7.73
C GLU A 60 -12.99 -6.68 -7.59
N VAL A 61 -12.08 -5.71 -7.77
CA VAL A 61 -10.63 -5.93 -7.62
C VAL A 61 -10.30 -6.39 -6.20
N MET A 62 -10.90 -5.76 -5.18
CA MET A 62 -10.67 -6.14 -3.79
C MET A 62 -11.22 -7.54 -3.47
N LYS A 63 -12.40 -7.90 -3.98
CA LYS A 63 -12.97 -9.24 -3.80
C LYS A 63 -12.07 -10.33 -4.40
N GLU A 64 -11.61 -10.10 -5.63
CA GLU A 64 -10.68 -11.00 -6.31
C GLU A 64 -9.37 -11.13 -5.54
N PHE A 65 -8.79 -10.01 -5.12
CA PHE A 65 -7.59 -10.01 -4.26
C PHE A 65 -7.78 -10.88 -3.01
N PHE A 66 -8.89 -10.74 -2.28
CA PHE A 66 -9.10 -11.52 -1.06
C PHE A 66 -9.26 -13.03 -1.34
N VAL A 67 -9.87 -13.40 -2.46
CA VAL A 67 -9.98 -14.81 -2.88
C VAL A 67 -8.60 -15.34 -3.27
N GLU A 68 -7.86 -14.64 -4.11
CA GLU A 68 -6.54 -15.06 -4.59
C GLU A 68 -5.53 -15.20 -3.45
N VAL A 69 -5.57 -14.29 -2.47
CA VAL A 69 -4.65 -14.31 -1.32
C VAL A 69 -4.83 -15.56 -0.46
N LEU A 70 -6.04 -16.11 -0.36
CA LEU A 70 -6.29 -17.34 0.40
C LEU A 70 -5.68 -18.58 -0.25
N GLU A 71 -5.44 -18.55 -1.56
CA GLU A 71 -4.80 -19.64 -2.30
C GLU A 71 -3.27 -19.58 -2.23
N LEU A 72 -2.69 -18.50 -1.69
CA LEU A 72 -1.25 -18.34 -1.58
C LEU A 72 -0.68 -19.07 -0.36
N PRO A 73 0.61 -19.46 -0.40
CA PRO A 73 1.32 -19.88 0.80
C PRO A 73 1.21 -18.84 1.91
N ALA A 74 1.02 -19.28 3.16
CA ALA A 74 0.75 -18.42 4.30
C ALA A 74 1.74 -17.25 4.45
N GLU A 75 3.03 -17.49 4.21
CA GLU A 75 4.07 -16.45 4.25
C GLU A 75 3.86 -15.34 3.21
N LYS A 76 3.36 -15.67 2.02
CA LYS A 76 3.07 -14.68 0.98
C LYS A 76 1.78 -13.94 1.27
N ALA A 77 0.75 -14.68 1.69
CA ALA A 77 -0.54 -14.12 2.04
C ALA A 77 -0.41 -13.07 3.16
N VAL A 78 0.33 -13.39 4.24
CA VAL A 78 0.51 -12.47 5.37
C VAL A 78 1.21 -11.18 4.96
N MET A 79 2.21 -11.23 4.07
CA MET A 79 2.88 -10.01 3.59
C MET A 79 1.91 -9.10 2.83
N LEU A 80 1.12 -9.67 1.90
CA LEU A 80 0.15 -8.90 1.10
C LEU A 80 -0.96 -8.29 1.95
N LEU A 81 -1.53 -9.08 2.87
CA LEU A 81 -2.54 -8.60 3.80
C LEU A 81 -1.99 -7.52 4.73
N TRP A 82 -0.76 -7.69 5.20
CA TRP A 82 -0.13 -6.69 6.05
C TRP A 82 0.13 -5.38 5.30
N THR A 83 0.62 -5.43 4.06
CA THR A 83 0.83 -4.21 3.25
C THR A 83 -0.48 -3.50 2.94
N LEU A 84 -1.55 -4.23 2.64
CA LEU A 84 -2.88 -3.66 2.43
C LEU A 84 -3.40 -2.99 3.72
N ALA A 85 -3.27 -3.66 4.86
CA ALA A 85 -3.69 -3.11 6.14
C ALA A 85 -2.92 -1.84 6.49
N LEU A 86 -1.61 -1.80 6.19
CA LEU A 86 -0.78 -0.61 6.39
C LEU A 86 -1.26 0.55 5.51
N ASP A 87 -1.47 0.32 4.22
CA ASP A 87 -1.95 1.35 3.28
C ASP A 87 -3.29 1.94 3.74
N LEU A 88 -4.27 1.09 4.05
CA LEU A 88 -5.59 1.53 4.51
C LEU A 88 -5.53 2.31 5.82
N THR A 89 -4.68 1.88 6.76
CA THR A 89 -4.53 2.56 8.06
C THR A 89 -3.96 3.95 7.89
N PHE A 90 -2.91 4.12 7.09
CA PHE A 90 -2.27 5.42 6.91
C PHE A 90 -3.06 6.35 6.00
N ALA A 91 -3.80 5.82 5.02
CA ALA A 91 -4.78 6.60 4.26
C ALA A 91 -5.90 7.14 5.16
N ALA A 92 -6.40 6.33 6.10
CA ALA A 92 -7.41 6.78 7.07
C ALA A 92 -6.86 7.85 8.03
N ILE A 93 -5.61 7.69 8.49
CA ILE A 93 -4.92 8.69 9.32
C ILE A 93 -4.76 10.02 8.55
N GLU A 94 -4.34 9.97 7.30
CA GLU A 94 -4.21 11.15 6.43
C GLU A 94 -5.55 11.87 6.23
N HIS A 95 -6.61 11.11 5.95
CA HIS A 95 -7.96 11.66 5.83
C HIS A 95 -8.40 12.38 7.12
N GLN A 96 -8.13 11.77 8.28
CA GLN A 96 -8.46 12.39 9.57
C GLN A 96 -7.67 13.69 9.80
N TYR A 97 -6.39 13.76 9.41
CA TYR A 97 -5.63 15.00 9.47
C TYR A 97 -6.21 16.07 8.55
N ALA A 98 -6.60 15.70 7.33
CA ALA A 98 -7.24 16.62 6.39
C ALA A 98 -8.54 17.21 6.97
N GLU A 99 -9.42 16.39 7.55
CA GLU A 99 -10.66 16.86 8.18
C GLU A 99 -10.43 17.84 9.33
N VAL A 100 -9.35 17.67 10.10
CA VAL A 100 -9.00 18.56 11.22
C VAL A 100 -8.40 19.87 10.73
N LEU A 101 -7.61 19.83 9.65
CA LEU A 101 -6.92 21.00 9.11
C LEU A 101 -7.81 21.85 8.19
N ASP A 102 -8.76 21.24 7.48
CA ASP A 102 -9.70 21.88 6.56
C ASP A 102 -10.40 23.12 7.16
N PRO A 103 -10.94 23.07 8.39
CA PRO A 103 -11.55 24.23 9.03
C PRO A 103 -10.56 25.37 9.27
N LEU A 104 -9.29 25.07 9.62
CA LEU A 104 -8.28 26.08 9.92
C LEU A 104 -7.98 26.94 8.69
N PHE A 105 -7.90 26.32 7.51
CA PHE A 105 -7.64 27.01 6.25
C PHE A 105 -8.86 27.79 5.73
N ARG A 106 -10.09 27.30 5.95
CA ARG A 106 -11.31 28.08 5.62
C ARG A 106 -11.42 29.37 6.43
N THR A 107 -10.99 29.37 7.70
CA THR A 107 -10.96 30.60 8.51
C THR A 107 -9.98 31.64 7.96
N ALA A 108 -8.85 31.20 7.40
CA ALA A 108 -7.83 32.09 6.84
C ALA A 108 -8.28 32.76 5.54
N GLU A 109 -9.06 32.08 4.70
CA GLU A 109 -9.60 32.65 3.46
C GLU A 109 -10.80 33.58 3.69
N SER A 110 -11.51 33.44 4.80
CA SER A 110 -12.65 34.31 5.16
C SER A 110 -12.26 35.63 5.86
N ALA A 111 -10.96 35.89 6.02
CA ALA A 111 -10.42 37.08 6.71
C ALA A 111 -9.86 38.16 5.76
N ASP A 112 -9.98 37.96 4.44
CA ASP A 112 -9.79 38.99 3.38
C ASP A 112 -11.16 39.48 2.85
#